data_AF-A0A2N8KVS7-F1
#
_entry.id   AF-A0A2N8KVS7-F1
#
_cell.length_a   1.000
_cell.length_b   1.000
_cell.length_c   1.000
_cell.angle_alpha   90.00
_cell.angle_beta   90.00
_cell.angle_gamma   90.00
#
_symmetry.space_group_name_H-M   'P 1'
#
loop_
_entity.id
_entity.type
_entity.pdbx_description
1 polymer ?
#
loop_
_entity_poly.entity_id
_entity_poly.type
_entity_poly.pdbx_seq_one_letter_code
_entity_poly.pdbx_strand_id
1 'polypeptide(L)'
;MPDPGPATGSSVQHSQRLQRRRRATQLAFFALFLLAPALNLLRFDLNETQLWFLGQRWSLGISALQRGEVSADQAALSLILRGILPGLALVALFLGVAWRWGRLYCGWLCPHFSLVEGLNALLHKACGKFSLWDEQASLRPGETAQRRWWPVYALSCAGFGFLWAITLLTYLLPPPAIWGGLLQGTLTANQSRFILIAGSAFTLELLFARHLFCRFGCAVGLFQSLAWMANPRALVVAFKRERASDCRTCSTERAPEGSACDRVCPMRLRPRQIKRLMFSCVQCGRCVDQCAESQQAQPQLPQPQLEWTVGLDALRETLRQSKKNSNRTDP
;
A
#
# COMPACT_ATOMS: atom_id res chain seq x y z
N MET A 1 30.30 31.45 -0.23
CA MET A 1 28.96 30.86 -0.34
C MET A 1 28.71 30.59 -1.81
N PRO A 2 28.62 29.33 -2.28
CA PRO A 2 28.24 29.09 -3.66
C PRO A 2 26.72 29.04 -3.79
N ASP A 3 26.21 29.83 -4.74
CA ASP A 3 24.85 29.85 -5.26
C ASP A 3 24.32 28.45 -5.61
N PRO A 4 23.08 28.09 -5.24
CA PRO A 4 22.38 26.98 -5.88
C PRO A 4 21.75 27.49 -7.17
N GLY A 5 22.46 27.37 -8.29
CA GLY A 5 21.91 27.47 -9.64
C GLY A 5 20.78 26.45 -9.89
N PRO A 6 20.03 26.59 -11.00
CA PRO A 6 18.64 26.15 -11.10
C PRO A 6 18.50 24.62 -11.12
N ALA A 7 17.85 24.07 -10.09
CA ALA A 7 17.48 22.65 -9.98
C ALA A 7 16.21 22.29 -10.79
N THR A 8 16.06 22.83 -12.00
CA THR A 8 14.80 22.76 -12.76
C THR A 8 14.69 21.51 -13.64
N GLY A 9 15.80 20.90 -14.07
CA GLY A 9 15.78 19.63 -14.83
C GLY A 9 15.83 18.35 -13.98
N SER A 10 16.43 18.42 -12.78
CA SER A 10 16.75 17.23 -11.98
C SER A 10 15.57 16.69 -11.15
N SER A 11 14.67 17.56 -10.69
CA SER A 11 13.57 17.21 -9.79
C SER A 11 12.49 16.36 -10.46
N VAL A 12 11.99 16.76 -11.63
CA VAL A 12 10.98 15.95 -12.37
C VAL A 12 11.56 14.63 -12.88
N GLN A 13 12.81 14.61 -13.33
CA GLN A 13 13.47 13.35 -13.70
C GLN A 13 13.63 12.41 -12.51
N HIS A 14 13.99 12.94 -11.34
CA HIS A 14 14.06 12.17 -10.10
C HIS A 14 12.70 11.58 -9.72
N SER A 15 11.63 12.38 -9.79
CA SER A 15 10.24 11.97 -9.56
C SER A 15 9.78 10.85 -10.51
N GLN A 16 10.05 10.96 -11.80
CA GLN A 16 9.70 9.92 -12.77
C GLN A 16 10.46 8.60 -12.51
N ARG A 17 11.76 8.68 -12.17
CA ARG A 17 12.55 7.51 -11.78
C ARG A 17 11.98 6.85 -10.51
N LEU A 18 11.54 7.64 -9.53
CA LEU A 18 10.91 7.15 -8.32
C LEU A 18 9.62 6.38 -8.62
N GLN A 19 8.71 6.93 -9.44
CA GLN A 19 7.47 6.25 -9.81
C GLN A 19 7.72 4.99 -10.64
N ARG A 20 8.71 4.98 -11.53
CA ARG A 20 9.11 3.78 -12.28
C ARG A 20 9.63 2.68 -11.35
N ARG A 21 10.52 3.04 -10.40
CA ARG A 21 11.02 2.11 -9.38
C ARG A 21 9.89 1.55 -8.54
N ARG A 22 8.96 2.41 -8.09
CA ARG A 22 7.78 2.00 -7.32
C ARG A 22 6.92 0.99 -8.06
N ARG A 23 6.60 1.24 -9.34
CA ARG A 23 5.83 0.29 -10.15
C ARG A 23 6.59 -1.03 -10.34
N ALA A 24 7.90 -0.97 -10.55
CA ALA A 24 8.73 -2.16 -10.66
C ALA A 24 8.74 -2.98 -9.36
N THR A 25 8.87 -2.36 -8.19
CA THR A 25 8.81 -3.07 -6.90
C THR A 25 7.44 -3.64 -6.61
N GLN A 26 6.36 -2.93 -6.95
CA GLN A 26 4.99 -3.41 -6.82
C GLN A 26 4.76 -4.66 -7.68
N LEU A 27 5.16 -4.63 -8.96
CA LEU A 27 5.03 -5.77 -9.87
C LEU A 27 5.90 -6.95 -9.43
N ALA A 28 7.15 -6.69 -9.05
CA ALA A 28 8.06 -7.73 -8.59
C ALA A 28 7.55 -8.42 -7.33
N PHE A 29 7.08 -7.65 -6.34
CA PHE A 29 6.54 -8.22 -5.11
C PHE A 29 5.18 -8.91 -5.32
N PHE A 30 4.35 -8.40 -6.23
CA PHE A 30 3.11 -9.06 -6.63
C PHE A 30 3.40 -10.42 -7.27
N ALA A 31 4.35 -10.50 -8.21
CA ALA A 31 4.78 -11.76 -8.81
C ALA A 31 5.37 -12.70 -7.75
N LEU A 32 6.22 -12.18 -6.85
CA LEU A 32 6.76 -12.95 -5.73
C LEU A 32 5.64 -13.50 -4.84
N PHE A 33 4.62 -12.71 -4.52
CA PHE A 33 3.50 -13.13 -3.69
C PHE A 33 2.71 -14.29 -4.31
N LEU A 34 2.50 -14.27 -5.63
CA LEU A 34 1.82 -15.36 -6.35
C LEU A 34 2.69 -16.62 -6.50
N LEU A 35 4.00 -16.43 -6.72
CA LEU A 35 4.94 -17.53 -7.00
C LEU A 35 5.55 -18.14 -5.73
N ALA A 36 5.57 -17.42 -4.61
CA ALA A 36 6.14 -17.87 -3.35
C ALA A 36 5.65 -19.24 -2.89
N PRO A 37 4.34 -19.58 -2.94
CA PRO A 37 3.90 -20.92 -2.57
C PRO A 37 4.35 -21.98 -3.57
N ALA A 38 4.31 -21.69 -4.88
CA ALA A 38 4.73 -22.62 -5.94
C ALA A 38 6.23 -22.94 -5.87
N LEU A 39 7.05 -21.95 -5.51
CA LEU A 39 8.50 -22.07 -5.38
C LEU A 39 8.95 -22.51 -3.97
N ASN A 40 8.01 -22.85 -3.07
CA ASN A 40 8.29 -23.16 -1.66
C ASN A 40 9.07 -22.06 -0.90
N LEU A 41 9.00 -20.80 -1.35
CA LEU A 41 9.70 -19.69 -0.71
C LEU A 41 9.07 -19.31 0.63
N LEU A 42 7.74 -19.32 0.68
CA LEU A 42 6.98 -19.09 1.91
C LEU A 42 5.61 -19.76 1.76
N ARG A 43 5.37 -20.84 2.50
CA ARG A 43 4.04 -21.45 2.63
C ARG A 43 3.97 -22.30 3.89
N PHE A 44 2.77 -22.48 4.43
CA PHE A 44 2.52 -23.37 5.55
C PHE A 44 1.72 -24.57 5.04
N ASP A 45 2.32 -25.75 5.02
CA ASP A 45 1.64 -26.95 4.53
C ASP A 45 0.82 -27.58 5.66
N LEU A 46 -0.50 -27.57 5.54
CA LEU A 46 -1.41 -28.18 6.52
C LEU A 46 -1.32 -29.71 6.55
N ASN A 47 -0.91 -30.36 5.45
CA ASN A 47 -0.83 -31.82 5.42
C ASN A 47 0.37 -32.32 6.23
N GLU A 48 1.51 -31.64 6.12
CA GLU A 48 2.74 -31.98 6.84
C GLU A 48 2.87 -31.20 8.17
N THR A 49 2.03 -30.18 8.41
CA THR A 49 2.14 -29.20 9.50
C THR A 49 3.52 -28.52 9.56
N GLN A 50 4.07 -28.22 8.39
CA GLN A 50 5.41 -27.65 8.24
C GLN A 50 5.39 -26.29 7.56
N LEU A 51 6.20 -25.37 8.08
CA LEU A 51 6.45 -24.08 7.44
C LEU A 51 7.62 -24.24 6.46
N TRP A 52 7.39 -23.88 5.21
CA TRP A 52 8.44 -23.75 4.21
C TRP A 52 8.95 -22.31 4.20
N PHE A 53 10.26 -22.13 4.33
CA PHE A 53 10.93 -20.85 4.29
C PHE A 53 12.18 -20.94 3.41
N LEU A 54 12.22 -20.14 2.34
CA LEU A 54 13.30 -20.12 1.34
C LEU A 54 13.63 -21.52 0.76
N GLY A 55 12.60 -22.34 0.52
CA GLY A 55 12.74 -23.70 0.00
C GLY A 55 13.17 -24.74 1.05
N GLN A 56 13.43 -24.32 2.29
CA GLN A 56 13.81 -25.21 3.39
C GLN A 56 12.61 -25.48 4.31
N ARG A 57 12.58 -26.71 4.87
CA ARG A 57 11.59 -27.10 5.87
C ARG A 57 11.98 -26.50 7.23
N TRP A 58 11.23 -25.49 7.66
CA TRP A 58 11.36 -24.90 8.98
C TRP A 58 10.45 -25.63 9.96
N SER A 59 11.01 -26.58 10.71
CA SER A 59 10.26 -27.31 11.74
C SER A 59 10.28 -26.58 13.07
N LEU A 60 9.10 -26.40 13.67
CA LEU A 60 8.92 -25.80 15.00
C LEU A 60 9.17 -26.79 16.15
N GLY A 61 9.76 -27.97 15.87
CA GLY A 61 9.98 -29.05 16.85
C GLY A 61 8.71 -29.82 17.28
N ILE A 62 7.52 -29.41 16.82
CA ILE A 62 6.22 -29.96 17.23
C ILE A 62 6.10 -31.47 16.92
N SER A 63 6.67 -31.92 15.81
CA SER A 63 6.65 -33.33 15.41
C SER A 63 7.52 -34.23 16.28
N ALA A 64 8.59 -33.70 16.89
CA ALA A 64 9.43 -34.45 17.82
C ALA A 64 8.77 -34.60 19.20
N LEU A 65 7.98 -33.59 19.61
CA LEU A 65 7.11 -33.68 20.79
C LEU A 65 5.97 -34.69 20.58
N GLN A 66 5.33 -34.69 19.41
CA GLN A 66 4.28 -35.67 19.07
C GLN A 66 4.78 -37.13 19.06
N ARG A 67 6.06 -37.34 18.73
CA ARG A 67 6.69 -38.67 18.76
C ARG A 67 7.23 -39.06 20.15
N GLY A 68 7.11 -38.20 21.16
CA GLY A 68 7.60 -38.45 22.52
C GLY A 68 9.12 -38.44 22.66
N GLU A 69 9.85 -37.93 21.65
CA GLU A 69 11.33 -37.94 21.60
C GLU A 69 11.96 -36.81 22.43
N VAL A 70 11.16 -35.82 22.85
CA VAL A 70 11.64 -34.57 23.46
C VAL A 70 10.76 -34.20 24.65
N SER A 71 11.39 -33.75 25.75
CA SER A 71 10.68 -33.26 26.93
C SER A 71 9.85 -32.00 26.63
N ALA A 72 8.76 -31.79 27.38
CA ALA A 72 7.86 -30.64 27.18
C ALA A 72 8.60 -29.29 27.26
N ASP A 73 9.58 -29.19 28.16
CA ASP A 73 10.38 -27.96 28.35
C ASP A 73 11.29 -27.67 27.15
N GLN A 74 11.93 -28.69 26.59
CA GLN A 74 12.78 -28.56 25.41
C GLN A 74 11.96 -28.22 24.16
N ALA A 75 10.76 -28.80 24.02
CA ALA A 75 9.84 -28.45 22.95
C ALA A 75 9.35 -26.99 23.09
N ALA A 76 8.97 -26.56 24.30
CA ALA A 76 8.55 -25.18 24.57
C ALA A 76 9.68 -24.18 24.25
N LEU A 77 10.91 -24.46 24.69
CA LEU A 77 12.07 -23.62 24.40
C LEU A 77 12.35 -23.55 22.89
N SER A 78 12.24 -24.67 22.18
CA SER A 78 12.44 -24.70 20.73
C SER A 78 11.39 -23.89 19.98
N LEU A 79 10.12 -23.93 20.41
CA LEU A 79 9.03 -23.14 19.86
C LEU A 79 9.24 -21.64 20.08
N ILE A 80 9.67 -21.26 21.29
CA ILE A 80 9.97 -19.86 21.62
C ILE A 80 11.14 -19.37 20.76
N LEU A 81 12.26 -20.09 20.75
CA LEU A 81 13.49 -19.64 20.08
C LEU A 81 13.42 -19.71 18.54
N ARG A 82 12.74 -20.71 17.98
CA ARG A 82 12.68 -20.93 16.53
C ARG A 82 11.38 -20.47 15.88
N GLY A 83 10.33 -20.22 16.67
CA GLY A 83 9.03 -19.75 16.17
C GLY A 83 8.73 -18.32 16.60
N ILE A 84 8.51 -18.13 17.92
CA ILE A 84 8.01 -16.86 18.45
C ILE A 84 9.05 -15.75 18.33
N LEU A 85 10.29 -15.99 18.74
CA LEU A 85 11.35 -14.98 18.76
C LEU A 85 11.67 -14.44 17.35
N PRO A 86 11.85 -15.27 16.30
CA PRO A 86 12.01 -14.77 14.93
C PRO A 86 10.79 -14.02 14.43
N GLY A 87 9.57 -14.49 14.77
CA GLY A 87 8.32 -13.81 14.42
C GLY A 87 8.22 -12.42 15.05
N LEU A 88 8.52 -12.30 16.35
CA LEU A 88 8.54 -11.02 17.06
C LEU A 88 9.63 -10.10 16.53
N ALA A 89 10.82 -10.62 16.22
CA ALA A 89 11.90 -9.84 15.61
C ALA A 89 11.48 -9.28 14.24
N LEU A 90 10.81 -10.09 13.40
CA LEU A 90 10.28 -9.65 12.12
C LEU A 90 9.21 -8.55 12.29
N VAL A 91 8.27 -8.73 13.22
CA VAL A 91 7.24 -7.71 13.52
C VAL A 91 7.88 -6.42 14.04
N ALA A 92 8.83 -6.52 14.96
CA ALA A 92 9.54 -5.35 15.51
C ALA A 92 10.33 -4.60 14.43
N LEU A 93 11.04 -5.32 13.55
CA LEU A 93 11.74 -4.71 12.41
C LEU A 93 10.76 -4.02 11.46
N PHE A 94 9.67 -4.71 11.10
CA PHE A 94 8.64 -4.18 10.23
C PHE A 94 7.98 -2.90 10.80
N LEU A 95 7.62 -2.92 12.08
CA LEU A 95 7.07 -1.77 12.77
C LEU A 95 8.11 -0.66 12.98
N GLY A 96 9.39 -0.98 13.17
CA GLY A 96 10.49 -0.02 13.25
C GLY A 96 10.68 0.74 11.93
N VAL A 97 10.59 0.04 10.80
CA VAL A 97 10.55 0.68 9.47
C VAL A 97 9.32 1.58 9.34
N ALA A 98 8.14 1.08 9.73
CA ALA A 98 6.92 1.88 9.66
C ALA A 98 6.94 3.12 10.59
N TRP A 99 7.54 2.99 11.77
CA TRP A 99 7.73 4.07 12.74
C TRP A 99 8.57 5.21 12.15
N ARG A 100 9.51 4.90 11.25
CA ARG A 100 10.41 5.89 10.65
C ARG A 100 9.93 6.43 9.30
N TRP A 101 9.31 5.59 8.47
CA TRP A 101 8.95 5.92 7.09
C TRP A 101 7.44 5.90 6.81
N GLY A 102 6.59 5.44 7.72
CA GLY A 102 5.14 5.36 7.50
C GLY A 102 4.68 4.08 6.81
N ARG A 103 3.55 4.13 6.10
CA ARG A 103 2.99 3.00 5.34
C ARG A 103 3.76 2.73 4.03
N LEU A 104 5.08 2.63 4.10
CA LEU A 104 5.95 2.38 2.95
C LEU A 104 5.63 1.03 2.29
N TYR A 105 5.42 -0.01 3.10
CA TYR A 105 5.01 -1.34 2.62
C TYR A 105 3.73 -1.26 1.77
N CYS A 106 2.68 -0.61 2.28
CA CYS A 106 1.43 -0.43 1.54
C CYS A 106 1.64 0.24 0.18
N GLY A 107 2.52 1.25 0.09
CA GLY A 107 2.74 1.98 -1.15
C GLY A 107 3.65 1.30 -2.17
N TRP A 108 4.54 0.42 -1.74
CA TRP A 108 5.67 -0.07 -2.54
C TRP A 108 5.73 -1.57 -2.76
N LEU A 109 5.22 -2.35 -1.81
CA LEU A 109 5.33 -3.82 -1.79
C LEU A 109 3.95 -4.49 -1.72
N CYS A 110 2.98 -3.91 -1.02
CA CYS A 110 1.70 -4.56 -0.77
C CYS A 110 1.01 -4.99 -2.09
N PRO A 111 0.79 -6.30 -2.28
CA PRO A 111 0.22 -6.82 -3.53
C PRO A 111 -1.25 -6.40 -3.68
N HIS A 112 -1.99 -6.30 -2.56
CA HIS A 112 -3.38 -5.82 -2.55
C HIS A 112 -3.49 -4.36 -2.99
N PHE A 113 -2.69 -3.46 -2.42
CA PHE A 113 -2.72 -2.04 -2.79
C PHE A 113 -2.32 -1.81 -4.25
N SER A 114 -1.39 -2.61 -4.76
CA SER A 114 -0.96 -2.55 -6.17
C SER A 114 -2.11 -2.87 -7.12
N LEU A 115 -2.95 -3.86 -6.78
CA LEU A 115 -4.20 -4.14 -7.51
C LEU A 115 -5.19 -2.99 -7.42
N VAL A 116 -5.40 -2.46 -6.21
CA VAL A 116 -6.31 -1.33 -5.98
C VAL A 116 -5.93 -0.12 -6.84
N GLU A 117 -4.63 0.18 -6.98
CA GLU A 117 -4.14 1.26 -7.82
C GLU A 117 -4.44 1.03 -9.32
N GLY A 118 -4.32 -0.21 -9.81
CA GLY A 118 -4.69 -0.59 -11.17
C GLY A 118 -6.21 -0.53 -11.41
N LEU A 119 -7.00 -1.07 -10.48
CA LEU A 119 -8.46 -1.04 -10.52
C LEU A 119 -9.02 0.39 -10.45
N ASN A 120 -8.35 1.29 -9.72
CA ASN A 120 -8.71 2.71 -9.70
C ASN A 120 -8.57 3.36 -11.09
N ALA A 121 -7.55 3.00 -11.87
CA ALA A 121 -7.39 3.50 -13.22
C ALA A 121 -8.50 2.96 -14.16
N LEU A 122 -8.90 1.70 -13.99
CA LEU A 122 -10.02 1.12 -14.75
C LEU A 122 -11.36 1.77 -14.38
N LEU A 123 -11.62 1.99 -13.09
CA LEU A 123 -12.86 2.64 -12.66
C LEU A 123 -12.90 4.11 -13.11
N HIS A 124 -11.78 4.82 -13.03
CA HIS A 124 -11.69 6.21 -13.51
C HIS A 124 -11.99 6.30 -15.01
N LYS A 125 -11.50 5.36 -15.83
CA LYS A 125 -11.91 5.26 -17.25
C LYS A 125 -13.41 4.94 -17.43
N ALA A 126 -13.98 4.12 -16.55
CA ALA A 126 -15.37 3.64 -16.68
C ALA A 126 -16.41 4.70 -16.30
N CYS A 127 -16.18 5.46 -15.22
CA CYS A 127 -17.14 6.41 -14.68
C CYS A 127 -16.54 7.75 -14.21
N GLY A 128 -15.24 7.98 -14.39
CA GLY A 128 -14.55 9.19 -13.95
C GLY A 128 -14.31 9.28 -12.45
N LYS A 129 -14.70 8.26 -11.68
CA LYS A 129 -14.58 8.20 -10.23
C LYS A 129 -13.45 7.25 -9.81
N PHE A 130 -12.78 7.55 -8.70
CA PHE A 130 -11.79 6.65 -8.10
C PHE A 130 -12.40 5.67 -7.10
N SER A 131 -13.66 5.87 -6.71
CA SER A 131 -14.49 4.97 -5.91
C SER A 131 -15.95 5.10 -6.31
N LEU A 132 -16.73 4.03 -6.17
CA LEU A 132 -18.16 4.06 -6.44
C LEU A 132 -18.92 5.02 -5.52
N TRP A 133 -18.40 5.21 -4.31
CA TRP A 133 -18.93 6.09 -3.28
C TRP A 133 -18.54 7.57 -3.43
N ASP A 134 -17.80 7.94 -4.47
CA ASP A 134 -17.47 9.35 -4.69
C ASP A 134 -18.70 10.12 -5.17
N GLU A 135 -18.98 11.25 -4.52
CA GLU A 135 -20.08 12.14 -4.92
C GLU A 135 -19.85 12.67 -6.34
N GLN A 136 -18.63 13.14 -6.62
CA GLN A 136 -18.28 13.83 -7.86
C GLN A 136 -17.23 13.04 -8.65
N ALA A 137 -17.40 12.97 -9.97
CA ALA A 137 -16.37 12.46 -10.87
C ALA A 137 -15.25 13.50 -11.03
N SER A 138 -14.01 13.03 -11.08
CA SER A 138 -12.82 13.86 -11.29
C SER A 138 -12.30 13.67 -12.71
N LEU A 139 -13.13 14.00 -13.69
CA LEU A 139 -12.77 13.97 -15.11
C LEU A 139 -12.01 15.24 -15.50
N ARG A 140 -11.13 15.14 -16.49
CA ARG A 140 -10.50 16.33 -17.08
C ARG A 140 -11.48 17.02 -18.04
N PRO A 141 -11.33 18.33 -18.30
CA PRO A 141 -12.05 19.00 -19.39
C PRO A 141 -11.79 18.27 -20.71
N GLY A 142 -12.88 17.85 -21.39
CA GLY A 142 -12.83 17.07 -22.63
C GLY A 142 -12.66 15.55 -22.47
N GLU A 143 -12.40 15.06 -21.25
CA GLU A 143 -12.35 13.62 -20.97
C GLU A 143 -13.74 13.10 -20.64
N THR A 144 -14.18 12.07 -21.39
CA THR A 144 -15.48 11.43 -21.15
C THR A 144 -15.28 10.04 -20.55
N ALA A 145 -16.10 9.74 -19.54
CA ALA A 145 -16.16 8.40 -18.98
C ALA A 145 -16.73 7.42 -20.02
N GLN A 146 -16.03 6.30 -20.20
CA GLN A 146 -16.35 5.32 -21.22
C GLN A 146 -16.99 4.08 -20.58
N ARG A 147 -18.32 3.99 -20.66
CA ARG A 147 -19.10 2.92 -20.00
C ARG A 147 -18.68 1.50 -20.41
N ARG A 148 -18.03 1.33 -21.58
CA ARG A 148 -17.44 0.06 -22.04
C ARG A 148 -16.39 -0.56 -21.11
N TRP A 149 -15.80 0.22 -20.20
CA TRP A 149 -14.81 -0.29 -19.24
C TRP A 149 -15.44 -0.92 -18.00
N TRP A 150 -16.76 -0.81 -17.80
CA TRP A 150 -17.44 -1.45 -16.66
C TRP A 150 -17.31 -2.98 -16.64
N PRO A 151 -17.56 -3.71 -17.76
CA PRO A 151 -17.32 -5.15 -17.80
C PRO A 151 -15.86 -5.50 -17.52
N VAL A 152 -14.90 -4.73 -18.05
CA VAL A 152 -13.47 -4.95 -17.82
C VAL A 152 -13.13 -4.76 -16.34
N TYR A 153 -13.66 -3.73 -15.70
CA TYR A 153 -13.48 -3.47 -14.27
C TYR A 153 -14.08 -4.60 -13.41
N ALA A 154 -15.33 -4.99 -13.68
CA ALA A 154 -16.01 -6.05 -12.93
C ALA A 154 -15.32 -7.40 -13.11
N LEU A 155 -14.93 -7.75 -14.34
CA LEU A 155 -14.20 -8.97 -14.65
C LEU A 155 -12.80 -8.97 -14.01
N SER A 156 -12.11 -7.83 -14.01
CA SER A 156 -10.83 -7.68 -13.31
C SER A 156 -10.98 -7.91 -11.81
N CYS A 157 -12.02 -7.34 -11.18
CA CYS A 157 -12.29 -7.57 -9.76
C CYS A 157 -12.58 -9.04 -9.47
N ALA A 158 -13.41 -9.69 -10.29
CA ALA A 158 -13.72 -11.11 -10.14
C ALA A 158 -12.48 -12.00 -10.34
N GLY A 159 -11.70 -11.73 -11.39
CA GLY A 159 -10.46 -12.45 -11.69
C GLY A 159 -9.42 -12.31 -10.58
N PHE A 160 -9.22 -11.10 -10.05
CA PHE A 160 -8.31 -10.89 -8.93
C PHE A 160 -8.84 -11.46 -7.62
N GLY A 161 -10.15 -11.42 -7.36
CA GLY A 161 -10.76 -12.06 -6.20
C GLY A 161 -10.56 -13.57 -6.22
N PHE A 162 -10.79 -14.22 -7.36
CA PHE A 162 -10.51 -15.63 -7.57
C PHE A 162 -9.02 -15.97 -7.41
N LEU A 163 -8.14 -15.16 -8.01
CA LEU A 163 -6.70 -15.31 -7.89
C LEU A 163 -6.24 -15.22 -6.43
N TRP A 164 -6.80 -14.29 -5.64
CA TRP A 164 -6.51 -14.16 -4.21
C TRP A 164 -6.94 -15.40 -3.44
N ALA A 165 -8.14 -15.89 -3.69
CA ALA A 165 -8.67 -17.08 -3.03
C ALA A 165 -7.80 -18.31 -3.29
N ILE A 166 -7.43 -18.56 -4.55
CA ILE A 166 -6.51 -19.66 -4.90
C ILE A 166 -5.14 -19.45 -4.25
N THR A 167 -4.59 -18.24 -4.36
CA THR A 167 -3.26 -17.95 -3.80
C THR A 167 -3.22 -18.24 -2.31
N LEU A 168 -4.18 -17.74 -1.53
CA LEU A 168 -4.28 -18.02 -0.10
C LEU A 168 -4.43 -19.51 0.18
N LEU A 169 -5.20 -20.24 -0.62
CA LEU A 169 -5.31 -21.69 -0.47
C LEU A 169 -3.97 -22.40 -0.74
N THR A 170 -3.20 -21.96 -1.73
CA THR A 170 -1.86 -22.50 -2.03
C THR A 170 -0.78 -22.13 -1.01
N TYR A 171 -1.01 -21.09 -0.19
CA TYR A 171 -0.20 -20.83 0.99
C TYR A 171 -0.44 -21.84 2.11
N LEU A 172 -1.59 -22.53 2.11
CA LEU A 172 -2.02 -23.48 3.14
C LEU A 172 -1.91 -24.95 2.68
N LEU A 173 -2.03 -25.20 1.38
CA LEU A 173 -2.07 -26.53 0.77
C LEU A 173 -1.09 -26.62 -0.41
N PRO A 174 -0.62 -27.83 -0.76
CA PRO A 174 0.30 -28.05 -1.88
C PRO A 174 -0.22 -27.45 -3.20
N PRO A 175 0.54 -26.54 -3.85
CA PRO A 175 0.14 -25.95 -5.13
C PRO A 175 -0.20 -26.97 -6.22
N PRO A 176 0.56 -28.08 -6.41
CA PRO A 176 0.21 -29.08 -7.42
C PRO A 176 -1.16 -29.72 -7.19
N ALA A 177 -1.56 -29.93 -5.93
CA ALA A 177 -2.85 -30.49 -5.59
C ALA A 177 -4.00 -29.51 -5.90
N ILE A 178 -3.82 -28.22 -5.61
CA ILE A 178 -4.84 -27.19 -5.88
C ILE A 178 -4.97 -26.92 -7.38
N TRP A 179 -3.85 -26.70 -8.08
CA TRP A 179 -3.88 -26.43 -9.53
C TRP A 179 -4.30 -27.66 -10.34
N GLY A 180 -3.80 -28.85 -9.99
CA GLY A 180 -4.21 -30.11 -10.61
C GLY A 180 -5.69 -30.41 -10.37
N GLY A 181 -6.16 -30.23 -9.14
CA GLY A 181 -7.57 -30.41 -8.79
C GLY A 181 -8.50 -29.44 -9.51
N LEU A 182 -8.06 -28.19 -9.72
CA LEU A 182 -8.81 -27.19 -10.47
C LEU A 182 -8.94 -27.56 -11.96
N LEU A 183 -7.85 -28.01 -12.58
CA LEU A 183 -7.85 -28.40 -14.00
C LEU A 183 -8.64 -29.68 -14.26
N GLN A 184 -8.60 -30.64 -13.33
CA GLN A 184 -9.25 -31.94 -13.46
C GLN A 184 -10.69 -31.94 -12.90
N GLY A 185 -11.12 -30.86 -12.23
CA GLY A 185 -12.42 -30.79 -11.58
C GLY A 185 -12.56 -31.69 -10.34
N THR A 186 -11.44 -32.08 -9.71
CA THR A 186 -11.37 -33.03 -8.58
C THR A 186 -11.15 -32.34 -7.23
N LEU A 187 -11.36 -31.02 -7.15
CA LEU A 187 -11.27 -30.28 -5.88
C LEU A 187 -12.24 -30.85 -4.83
N THR A 188 -11.75 -30.97 -3.60
CA THR A 188 -12.60 -31.38 -2.48
C THR A 188 -13.70 -30.34 -2.22
N ALA A 189 -14.81 -30.78 -1.63
CA ALA A 189 -15.94 -29.89 -1.30
C ALA A 189 -15.53 -28.69 -0.41
N ASN A 190 -14.55 -28.88 0.48
CA ASN A 190 -14.07 -27.79 1.34
C ASN A 190 -13.20 -26.80 0.57
N GLN A 191 -12.34 -27.27 -0.34
CA GLN A 191 -11.51 -26.41 -1.20
C GLN A 191 -12.38 -25.58 -2.14
N SER A 192 -13.39 -26.18 -2.76
CA SER A 192 -14.30 -25.46 -3.66
C SER A 192 -15.13 -24.42 -2.90
N ARG A 193 -15.68 -24.76 -1.73
CA ARG A 193 -16.37 -23.80 -0.84
C ARG A 193 -15.46 -22.65 -0.43
N PHE A 194 -14.21 -22.93 -0.06
CA PHE A 194 -13.25 -21.89 0.30
C PHE A 194 -12.99 -20.94 -0.87
N ILE A 195 -12.73 -21.46 -2.07
CA ILE A 195 -12.48 -20.64 -3.26
C ILE A 195 -13.70 -19.78 -3.60
N LEU A 196 -14.91 -20.33 -3.53
CA LEU A 196 -16.15 -19.59 -3.80
C LEU A 196 -16.41 -18.50 -2.76
N ILE A 197 -16.35 -18.82 -1.47
CA ILE A 197 -16.61 -17.87 -0.38
C ILE A 197 -15.52 -16.80 -0.32
N ALA A 198 -14.24 -17.19 -0.29
CA ALA A 198 -13.14 -16.23 -0.23
C ALA A 198 -13.09 -15.41 -1.53
N GLY A 199 -13.26 -16.04 -2.69
CA GLY A 199 -13.24 -15.38 -3.99
C GLY A 199 -14.35 -14.35 -4.14
N SER A 200 -15.57 -14.69 -3.72
CA SER A 200 -16.70 -13.73 -3.70
C SER A 200 -16.45 -12.59 -2.70
N ALA A 201 -15.98 -12.88 -1.49
CA ALA A 201 -15.66 -11.86 -0.50
C ALA A 201 -14.61 -10.86 -1.00
N PHE A 202 -13.50 -11.34 -1.58
CA PHE A 202 -12.49 -10.46 -2.19
C PHE A 202 -13.03 -9.70 -3.40
N THR A 203 -13.86 -10.33 -4.23
CA THR A 203 -14.48 -9.66 -5.38
C THR A 203 -15.35 -8.48 -4.92
N LEU A 204 -16.18 -8.69 -3.89
CA LEU A 204 -17.03 -7.65 -3.29
C LEU A 204 -16.18 -6.55 -2.64
N GLU A 205 -15.11 -6.92 -1.94
CA GLU A 205 -14.16 -5.97 -1.36
C GLU A 205 -13.52 -5.09 -2.44
N LEU A 206 -13.01 -5.67 -3.53
CA LEU A 206 -12.40 -4.94 -4.62
C LEU A 206 -13.40 -4.03 -5.37
N LEU A 207 -14.62 -4.52 -5.57
CA LEU A 207 -15.71 -3.76 -6.22
C LEU A 207 -16.13 -2.55 -5.40
N PHE A 208 -16.41 -2.75 -4.12
CA PHE A 208 -17.15 -1.78 -3.30
C PHE A 208 -16.30 -1.20 -2.15
N ALA A 209 -15.49 -2.00 -1.45
CA ALA A 209 -14.91 -1.62 -0.17
C ALA A 209 -13.38 -1.40 -0.18
N ARG A 210 -12.70 -1.45 -1.33
CA ARG A 210 -11.24 -1.49 -1.42
C ARG A 210 -10.50 -0.39 -0.66
N HIS A 211 -11.04 0.83 -0.71
CA HIS A 211 -10.44 1.99 -0.05
C HIS A 211 -10.73 1.99 1.45
N LEU A 212 -11.90 1.49 1.86
CA LEU A 212 -12.27 1.31 3.25
C LEU A 212 -11.38 0.23 3.89
N PHE A 213 -11.18 -0.88 3.19
CA PHE A 213 -10.31 -1.97 3.63
C PHE A 213 -8.85 -1.50 3.74
N CYS A 214 -8.27 -0.89 2.70
CA CYS A 214 -6.89 -0.36 2.76
C CYS A 214 -6.69 0.69 3.86
N ARG A 215 -7.74 1.45 4.19
CA ARG A 215 -7.66 2.54 5.18
C ARG A 215 -7.82 2.04 6.62
N PHE A 216 -8.82 1.21 6.88
CA PHE A 216 -9.26 0.80 8.22
C PHE A 216 -9.29 -0.72 8.45
N GLY A 217 -9.60 -1.52 7.44
CA GLY A 217 -9.76 -2.98 7.59
C GLY A 217 -8.44 -3.77 7.59
N CYS A 218 -7.42 -3.29 6.87
CA CYS A 218 -6.14 -3.96 6.76
C CYS A 218 -5.31 -3.74 8.03
N ALA A 219 -5.13 -4.80 8.83
CA ALA A 219 -4.34 -4.77 10.06
C ALA A 219 -2.90 -4.27 9.83
N VAL A 220 -2.25 -4.75 8.76
CA VAL A 220 -0.89 -4.32 8.39
C VAL A 220 -0.84 -2.80 8.20
N GLY A 221 -1.76 -2.23 7.43
CA GLY A 221 -1.83 -0.78 7.20
C GLY A 221 -2.13 0.01 8.47
N LEU A 222 -3.04 -0.50 9.32
CA LEU A 222 -3.42 0.15 10.58
C LEU A 222 -2.24 0.24 11.56
N PHE A 223 -1.55 -0.87 11.82
CA PHE A 223 -0.40 -0.86 12.72
C PHE A 223 0.75 0.00 12.21
N GLN A 224 1.00 0.01 10.89
CA GLN A 224 1.97 0.92 10.29
C GLN A 224 1.62 2.40 10.49
N SER A 225 0.34 2.77 10.38
CA SER A 225 -0.09 4.14 10.70
C SER A 225 0.11 4.50 12.16
N LEU A 226 -0.26 3.61 13.07
CA LEU A 226 -0.17 3.87 14.49
C LEU A 226 1.28 4.07 14.91
N ALA A 227 2.18 3.17 14.46
CA ALA A 227 3.62 3.31 14.68
C ALA A 227 4.16 4.65 14.13
N TRP A 228 3.75 5.04 12.92
CA TRP A 228 4.16 6.29 12.30
C TRP A 228 3.62 7.54 13.00
N MET A 229 2.38 7.47 13.49
CA MET A 229 1.72 8.56 14.22
C MET A 229 2.40 8.80 15.57
N ALA A 230 2.87 7.74 16.23
CA ALA A 230 3.61 7.83 17.48
C ALA A 230 4.97 8.57 17.35
N ASN A 231 5.51 8.71 16.13
CA ASN A 231 6.80 9.35 15.90
C ASN A 231 6.68 10.73 15.23
N PRO A 232 6.81 11.85 15.96
CA PRO A 232 6.73 13.18 15.35
C PRO A 232 7.91 13.50 14.40
N ARG A 233 9.00 12.71 14.44
CA ARG A 233 10.18 12.84 13.56
C ARG A 233 10.11 11.97 12.30
N ALA A 234 9.03 11.21 12.12
CA ALA A 234 8.90 10.32 10.97
C ALA A 234 8.78 11.07 9.64
N LEU A 235 9.07 10.37 8.54
CA LEU A 235 8.92 10.89 7.18
C LEU A 235 7.50 11.43 6.95
N VAL A 236 7.40 12.68 6.53
CA VAL A 236 6.12 13.33 6.21
C VAL A 236 6.30 14.28 5.03
N VAL A 237 5.25 14.44 4.24
CA VAL A 237 5.17 15.50 3.24
C VAL A 237 4.83 16.79 3.96
N ALA A 238 5.75 17.75 3.99
CA ALA A 238 5.52 19.07 4.56
C ALA A 238 4.94 20.01 3.51
N PHE A 239 4.11 20.94 3.96
CA PHE A 239 3.50 21.96 3.11
C PHE A 239 3.86 23.35 3.62
N LYS A 240 4.49 24.17 2.78
CA LYS A 240 4.88 25.56 3.10
C LYS A 240 3.65 26.48 3.08
N ARG A 241 2.93 26.53 4.20
CA ARG A 241 1.67 27.29 4.33
C ARG A 241 1.79 28.79 4.10
N GLU A 242 2.95 29.38 4.36
CA GLU A 242 3.22 30.82 4.13
C GLU A 242 2.96 31.22 2.66
N ARG A 243 3.16 30.26 1.75
CA ARG A 243 2.97 30.44 0.31
C ARG A 243 1.74 29.70 -0.22
N ALA A 244 0.72 29.52 0.62
CA ALA A 244 -0.50 28.82 0.22
C ALA A 244 -1.28 29.53 -0.91
N SER A 245 -1.10 30.85 -1.05
CA SER A 245 -1.63 31.67 -2.16
C SER A 245 -1.22 31.14 -3.53
N ASP A 246 0.03 30.68 -3.64
CA ASP A 246 0.63 30.18 -4.88
C ASP A 246 -0.04 28.88 -5.35
N CYS A 247 -0.78 28.21 -4.47
CA CYS A 247 -1.55 27.02 -4.84
C CYS A 247 -2.88 27.34 -5.54
N ARG A 248 -3.32 28.60 -5.58
CA ARG A 248 -4.60 28.99 -6.22
C ARG A 248 -4.60 28.73 -7.72
N THR A 249 -3.45 28.90 -8.35
CA THR A 249 -3.23 28.69 -9.80
C THR A 249 -2.58 27.34 -10.10
N CYS A 250 -2.50 26.43 -9.14
CA CYS A 250 -1.81 25.14 -9.27
C CYS A 250 -2.54 24.19 -10.23
N SER A 251 -2.13 24.16 -11.50
CA SER A 251 -2.64 23.24 -12.52
C SER A 251 -1.53 22.34 -13.08
N THR A 252 -1.91 21.15 -13.54
CA THR A 252 -1.06 20.22 -14.30
C THR A 252 -1.92 19.59 -15.40
N GLU A 253 -1.30 18.90 -16.36
CA GLU A 253 -2.04 18.13 -17.38
C GLU A 253 -3.01 17.11 -16.73
N ARG A 254 -2.63 16.55 -15.57
CA ARG A 254 -3.44 15.58 -14.82
C ARG A 254 -4.49 16.21 -13.92
N ALA A 255 -4.40 17.51 -13.65
CA ALA A 255 -5.29 18.24 -12.75
C ALA A 255 -5.37 19.72 -13.16
N PRO A 256 -6.17 20.04 -14.19
CA PRO A 256 -6.22 21.39 -14.77
C PRO A 256 -6.98 22.41 -13.92
N GLU A 257 -7.96 22.00 -13.12
CA GLU A 257 -8.84 22.92 -12.36
C GLU A 257 -8.31 23.29 -10.96
N GLY A 258 -7.04 23.00 -10.64
CA GLY A 258 -6.49 23.29 -9.33
C GLY A 258 -6.22 22.07 -8.45
N SER A 259 -5.44 22.28 -7.38
CA SER A 259 -5.20 21.28 -6.32
C SER A 259 -4.63 19.96 -6.85
N ALA A 260 -3.64 20.03 -7.75
CA ALA A 260 -3.08 18.87 -8.42
C ALA A 260 -2.66 17.74 -7.46
N CYS A 261 -2.06 18.08 -6.31
CA CYS A 261 -1.64 17.13 -5.30
C CYS A 261 -2.78 16.32 -4.65
N ASP A 262 -3.99 16.88 -4.53
CA ASP A 262 -5.15 16.22 -3.93
C ASP A 262 -5.73 15.21 -4.92
N ARG A 263 -5.81 15.57 -6.21
CA ARG A 263 -6.43 14.75 -7.27
C ARG A 263 -5.63 13.50 -7.63
N VAL A 264 -4.30 13.56 -7.50
CA VAL A 264 -3.43 12.41 -7.83
C VAL A 264 -3.16 11.47 -6.66
N CYS A 265 -3.59 11.83 -5.44
CA CYS A 265 -3.37 10.99 -4.27
C CYS A 265 -4.24 9.73 -4.36
N PRO A 266 -3.66 8.52 -4.47
CA PRO A 266 -4.44 7.29 -4.59
C PRO A 266 -5.29 7.00 -3.35
N MET A 267 -4.87 7.53 -2.19
CA MET A 267 -5.58 7.43 -0.92
C MET A 267 -6.55 8.60 -0.68
N ARG A 268 -6.69 9.51 -1.65
CA ARG A 268 -7.57 10.69 -1.60
C ARG A 268 -7.39 11.52 -0.32
N LEU A 269 -6.13 11.65 0.07
CA LEU A 269 -5.70 12.55 1.12
C LEU A 269 -5.49 13.94 0.55
N ARG A 270 -5.58 14.96 1.40
CA ARG A 270 -5.21 16.34 1.09
C ARG A 270 -3.80 16.59 1.61
N PRO A 271 -2.73 16.54 0.80
CA PRO A 271 -1.34 16.62 1.28
C PRO A 271 -0.97 17.97 1.89
N ARG A 272 -1.86 18.97 1.78
CA ARG A 272 -1.74 20.29 2.42
C ARG A 272 -2.22 20.31 3.89
N GLN A 273 -2.89 19.24 4.34
CA GLN A 273 -3.38 19.11 5.70
C GLN A 273 -2.27 18.68 6.67
N ILE A 274 -2.64 18.62 7.95
CA ILE A 274 -1.74 18.23 9.03
C ILE A 274 -1.54 16.71 9.08
N LYS A 275 -0.39 16.27 9.61
CA LYS A 275 0.07 14.88 9.65
C LYS A 275 -1.03 13.91 10.12
N ARG A 276 -1.76 14.26 11.19
CA ARG A 276 -2.84 13.41 11.76
C ARG A 276 -4.00 13.14 10.81
N LEU A 277 -4.29 14.05 9.87
CA LEU A 277 -5.32 13.88 8.84
C LEU A 277 -4.80 13.07 7.63
N MET A 278 -3.49 12.82 7.59
CA MET A 278 -2.80 12.04 6.56
C MET A 278 -2.39 10.65 7.06
N PHE A 279 -3.11 10.09 8.05
CA PHE A 279 -2.74 8.82 8.69
C PHE A 279 -2.59 7.66 7.70
N SER A 280 -3.35 7.64 6.60
CA SER A 280 -3.33 6.60 5.59
C SER A 280 -2.35 6.87 4.44
N CYS A 281 -1.43 7.84 4.58
CA CYS A 281 -0.45 8.15 3.54
C CYS A 281 0.49 6.95 3.31
N VAL A 282 0.50 6.45 2.07
CA VAL A 282 1.33 5.31 1.62
C VAL A 282 2.72 5.72 1.13
N GLN A 283 3.07 6.99 1.31
CA GLN A 283 4.34 7.57 0.88
C GLN A 283 4.70 7.30 -0.59
N CYS A 284 3.73 7.45 -1.49
CA CYS A 284 3.95 7.20 -2.91
C CYS A 284 4.63 8.36 -3.65
N GLY A 285 4.66 9.57 -3.10
CA GLY A 285 5.31 10.75 -3.70
C GLY A 285 4.57 11.43 -4.86
N ARG A 286 3.48 10.85 -5.37
CA ARG A 286 2.72 11.44 -6.49
C ARG A 286 2.30 12.89 -6.27
N CYS A 287 1.96 13.25 -5.03
CA CYS A 287 1.58 14.62 -4.67
C CYS A 287 2.76 15.60 -4.79
N VAL A 288 3.96 15.19 -4.35
CA VAL A 288 5.20 15.98 -4.49
C VAL A 288 5.54 16.12 -5.96
N ASP A 289 5.43 15.03 -6.73
CA ASP A 289 5.72 15.01 -8.17
C ASP A 289 4.83 15.99 -8.95
N GLN A 290 3.52 15.98 -8.71
CA GLN A 290 2.61 16.92 -9.37
C GLN A 290 2.77 18.35 -8.89
N CYS A 291 3.17 18.56 -7.63
CA CYS A 291 3.48 19.89 -7.14
C CYS A 291 4.70 20.47 -7.86
N ALA A 292 5.74 19.66 -8.05
CA ALA A 292 6.92 20.05 -8.82
C ALA A 292 6.57 20.33 -10.30
N GLU A 293 5.79 19.46 -10.93
CA GLU A 293 5.34 19.63 -12.33
C GLU A 293 4.54 20.93 -12.52
N SER A 294 3.58 21.22 -11.63
CA SER A 294 2.77 22.44 -11.67
C SER A 294 3.62 23.71 -11.55
N GLN A 295 4.68 23.66 -10.74
CA GLN A 295 5.56 24.81 -10.53
C GLN A 295 6.58 25.00 -11.63
N GLN A 296 7.04 23.94 -12.28
CA GLN A 296 7.88 24.09 -13.47
C GLN A 296 7.13 24.83 -14.60
N ALA A 297 5.82 24.65 -14.69
CA ALA A 297 4.97 25.44 -15.59
C ALA A 297 4.78 26.90 -15.14
N GLN A 298 5.27 27.28 -13.95
CA GLN A 298 5.16 28.62 -13.37
C GLN A 298 6.55 29.12 -12.93
N PRO A 299 7.38 29.65 -13.86
CA PRO A 299 8.79 30.02 -13.61
C PRO A 299 9.00 31.05 -12.50
N GLN A 300 7.94 31.74 -12.09
CA GLN A 300 7.96 32.78 -11.06
C GLN A 300 7.99 32.20 -9.63
N LEU A 301 7.78 30.89 -9.45
CA LEU A 301 7.77 30.22 -8.16
C LEU A 301 9.12 29.54 -7.89
N PRO A 302 9.87 29.97 -6.85
CA PRO A 302 11.27 29.55 -6.69
C PRO A 302 11.47 28.13 -6.16
N GLN A 303 10.48 27.52 -5.47
CA GLN A 303 10.61 26.18 -4.86
C GLN A 303 9.28 25.43 -4.67
N PRO A 304 9.27 24.08 -4.81
CA PRO A 304 8.10 23.23 -4.55
C PRO A 304 7.45 23.50 -3.18
N GLN A 305 6.11 23.51 -3.15
CA GLN A 305 5.35 23.76 -1.91
C GLN A 305 5.24 22.50 -1.04
N LEU A 306 5.31 21.33 -1.69
CA LEU A 306 5.32 20.03 -1.04
C LEU A 306 6.73 19.45 -1.12
N GLU A 307 7.29 19.11 0.04
CA GLU A 307 8.62 18.52 0.14
C GLU A 307 8.63 17.37 1.15
N TRP A 308 9.51 16.41 0.92
CA TRP A 308 9.75 15.33 1.87
C TRP A 308 10.60 15.84 3.03
N THR A 309 10.07 15.77 4.25
CA THR A 309 10.80 16.16 5.46
C THR A 309 10.90 15.01 6.44
N VAL A 310 11.97 15.04 7.23
CA VAL A 310 12.33 13.91 8.08
C VAL A 310 13.15 14.37 9.27
N GLY A 311 13.08 13.65 10.40
CA GLY A 311 13.88 13.99 11.57
C GLY A 311 13.42 15.30 12.23
N LEU A 312 14.35 16.23 12.43
CA LEU A 312 14.09 17.51 13.09
C LEU A 312 13.14 18.41 12.28
N ASP A 313 13.21 18.39 10.96
CA ASP A 313 12.33 19.20 10.11
C ASP A 313 10.90 18.67 10.12
N ALA A 314 10.72 17.34 10.15
CA ALA A 314 9.41 16.72 10.34
C ALA A 314 8.82 17.04 11.73
N LEU A 315 9.67 17.09 12.76
CA LEU A 315 9.25 17.48 14.11
C LEU A 315 8.80 18.95 14.14
N ARG A 316 9.58 19.86 13.53
CA ARG A 316 9.21 21.28 13.41
C ARG A 316 7.86 21.45 12.72
N GLU A 317 7.64 20.75 11.61
CA GLU A 317 6.35 20.81 10.92
C GLU A 317 5.22 20.24 11.78
N THR A 318 5.41 19.09 12.43
CA THR A 318 4.39 18.47 13.29
C THR A 318 4.03 19.38 14.48
N LEU A 319 5.01 20.03 15.12
CA LEU A 319 4.80 20.97 16.22
C LEU A 319 4.10 22.26 15.74
N ARG A 320 4.53 22.82 14.60
CA ARG A 320 3.86 23.99 13.98
C ARG A 320 2.39 23.71 13.69
N GLN A 321 2.09 22.51 13.19
CA GLN A 321 0.73 22.05 12.91
C GLN A 321 -0.12 21.91 14.18
N SER A 322 0.45 21.37 15.27
CA SER A 322 -0.22 21.24 16.56
C SER A 322 -0.56 22.60 17.18
N LYS A 323 0.41 23.53 17.23
CA LYS A 323 0.23 24.87 17.81
C LYS A 323 -0.84 25.69 17.08
N LYS A 324 -0.81 25.68 15.74
CA LYS A 324 -1.81 26.42 14.93
C LYS A 324 -3.21 25.82 15.02
N ASN A 325 -3.32 24.51 15.26
CA ASN A 325 -4.62 23.88 15.45
C ASN A 325 -5.20 24.21 16.83
N SER A 326 -4.37 24.30 17.88
CA SER A 326 -4.80 24.74 19.23
C SER A 326 -5.38 26.16 19.18
N ASN A 327 -4.65 27.10 18.56
CA ASN A 327 -5.09 28.48 18.40
C ASN A 327 -6.33 28.67 17.50
N ARG A 328 -6.82 27.62 16.84
CA ARG A 328 -8.04 27.67 16.01
C ARG A 328 -9.24 26.98 16.67
N THR A 329 -9.01 26.34 17.81
CA THR A 329 -10.05 25.70 18.65
C THR A 329 -10.34 26.48 19.93
N ASP A 330 -9.55 27.50 20.25
CA ASP A 330 -9.92 28.52 21.24
C ASP A 330 -10.73 29.62 20.53
N PRO A 331 -12.00 29.84 20.92
CA PRO A 331 -12.89 30.85 20.33
C PRO A 331 -12.45 32.29 20.61
#